data_AF-A0A292RW03-F1
#
_entry.id   AF-A0A292RW03-F1
#
_cell.length_a   1.000
_cell.length_b   1.000
_cell.length_c   1.000
_cell.angle_alpha   90.00
_cell.angle_beta   90.00
_cell.angle_gamma   90.00
#
_symmetry.space_group_name_H-M   'P 1'
#
loop_
_entity.id
_entity.type
_entity.pdbx_description
1 polymer ?
#
loop_
_entity_poly.entity_id
_entity_poly.type
_entity_poly.pdbx_seq_one_letter_code
_entity_poly.pdbx_strand_id
1 'polypeptide(L)'
;HKLEKKVSGENSKNPGTEFINGILRIATDDEMLNVVDVHFSYVTETTKNGKANSTYGVLLNIIEGKIGSVMEHGKENAGKLRIDSAIGLNEWYDNNTTGHPLVSVKRNEGGFVHVTQELAEEKNRATFDTDMVITNVIRTEADEERDLPEKVTVKGCIFDFRGSLLPVEFNVYTPYAPEKALDYFENLGATSSSPVFTRVQGVQISKTVIRKIEEESAFGDTKVKEVRNSQRDFVINWAQPETYAWDSEETLLVSELNEKMAAREVTLAEIKKRQDEYQATKGNALSGTSTSAPAKGEYKF
;
A
#
# COMPACT_ATOMS: atom_id res chain seq x y z
N HIS A 1 0.48 15.75 6.06
CA HIS A 1 1.09 15.03 4.92
C HIS A 1 2.59 14.86 5.18
N LYS A 2 3.31 14.13 4.32
CA LYS A 2 4.79 14.07 4.23
C LYS A 2 5.23 14.37 2.79
N LEU A 3 4.55 15.30 2.14
CA LEU A 3 4.86 15.78 0.79
C LEU A 3 6.04 16.76 0.85
N GLU A 4 6.96 16.65 -0.09
CA GLU A 4 8.18 17.44 -0.19
C GLU A 4 8.43 17.86 -1.64
N LYS A 5 8.93 19.09 -1.83
CA LYS A 5 9.52 19.51 -3.11
C LYS A 5 10.94 18.97 -3.19
N LYS A 6 11.29 18.38 -4.33
CA LYS A 6 12.62 17.83 -4.62
C LYS A 6 13.06 18.23 -6.01
N VAL A 7 14.37 18.19 -6.22
CA VAL A 7 15.00 18.35 -7.53
C VAL A 7 15.62 17.02 -7.92
N SER A 8 15.41 16.59 -9.15
CA SER A 8 15.95 15.32 -9.64
C SER A 8 17.46 15.40 -9.81
N GLY A 9 18.16 14.34 -9.39
CA GLY A 9 19.62 14.28 -9.45
C GLY A 9 20.16 14.15 -10.88
N GLU A 10 21.48 14.34 -11.01
CA GLU A 10 22.22 14.33 -12.28
C GLU A 10 22.07 13.01 -13.06
N ASN A 11 21.93 11.89 -12.35
CA ASN A 11 21.76 10.55 -12.95
C ASN A 11 20.29 10.18 -13.23
N SER A 12 19.35 11.11 -13.07
CA SER A 12 17.94 10.84 -13.37
C SER A 12 17.64 10.97 -14.86
N LYS A 13 16.50 10.42 -15.30
CA LYS A 13 16.05 10.54 -16.70
C LYS A 13 15.87 12.01 -17.13
N ASN A 14 15.48 12.89 -16.20
CA ASN A 14 15.30 14.32 -16.44
C ASN A 14 15.99 15.10 -15.31
N PRO A 15 17.32 15.35 -15.37
CA PRO A 15 18.06 16.04 -14.32
C PRO A 15 17.58 17.46 -14.06
N GLY A 16 17.72 17.96 -12.82
CA GLY A 16 17.42 19.34 -12.46
C GLY A 16 15.93 19.71 -12.49
N THR A 17 15.04 18.73 -12.65
CA THR A 17 13.59 18.95 -12.72
C THR A 17 13.00 18.97 -11.32
N GLU A 18 12.24 20.01 -11.00
CA GLU A 18 11.47 20.08 -9.76
C GLU A 18 10.26 19.14 -9.77
N PHE A 19 10.04 18.45 -8.66
CA PHE A 19 8.90 17.55 -8.50
C PHE A 19 8.45 17.49 -7.05
N ILE A 20 7.18 17.10 -6.84
CA ILE A 20 6.63 16.75 -5.54
C ILE A 20 6.69 15.24 -5.37
N ASN A 21 7.13 14.81 -4.18
CA ASN A 21 7.20 13.42 -3.75
C ASN A 21 6.70 13.29 -2.30
N GLY A 22 6.20 12.11 -1.95
CA GLY A 22 5.93 11.75 -0.56
C GLY A 22 4.53 11.20 -0.34
N ILE A 23 4.03 11.31 0.88
CA ILE A 23 2.76 10.67 1.29
C ILE A 23 1.72 11.74 1.64
N LEU A 24 0.57 11.68 0.98
CA LEU A 24 -0.64 12.37 1.40
C LEU A 24 -1.48 11.40 2.23
N ARG A 25 -1.93 11.84 3.40
CA ARG A 25 -2.77 11.05 4.31
C ARG A 25 -4.18 11.59 4.26
N ILE A 26 -5.15 10.75 3.91
CA ILE A 26 -6.54 11.15 3.73
C ILE A 26 -7.39 10.43 4.76
N ALA A 27 -8.11 11.19 5.58
CA ALA A 27 -9.19 10.65 6.39
C ALA A 27 -10.38 10.33 5.47
N THR A 28 -10.97 9.15 5.64
CA THR A 28 -11.94 8.58 4.69
C THR A 28 -13.26 8.17 5.34
N ASP A 29 -13.37 8.29 6.66
CA ASP A 29 -14.59 8.14 7.45
C ASP A 29 -14.93 9.45 8.14
N ASP A 30 -16.17 9.59 8.60
CA ASP A 30 -16.62 10.81 9.27
C ASP A 30 -15.96 11.00 10.64
N GLU A 31 -15.50 9.93 11.28
CA GLU A 31 -14.78 9.96 12.56
C GLU A 31 -13.29 10.32 12.41
N MET A 32 -12.78 10.37 11.18
CA MET A 32 -11.37 10.63 10.87
C MET A 32 -10.39 9.57 11.43
N LEU A 33 -10.86 8.34 11.62
CA LEU A 33 -10.08 7.22 12.16
C LEU A 33 -9.53 6.30 11.06
N ASN A 34 -10.19 6.25 9.90
CA ASN A 34 -9.72 5.54 8.72
C ASN A 34 -8.85 6.45 7.86
N VAL A 35 -7.53 6.35 8.02
CA VAL A 35 -6.56 7.24 7.37
C VAL A 35 -5.77 6.49 6.31
N VAL A 36 -6.13 6.70 5.05
CA VAL A 36 -5.48 6.05 3.90
C VAL A 36 -4.28 6.87 3.44
N ASP A 37 -3.13 6.21 3.30
CA ASP A 37 -1.91 6.80 2.74
C ASP A 37 -1.95 6.67 1.20
N VAL A 38 -1.71 7.78 0.49
CA VAL A 38 -1.48 7.83 -0.96
C VAL A 38 -0.06 8.34 -1.22
N HIS A 39 0.71 7.58 -1.98
CA HIS A 39 2.10 7.87 -2.26
C HIS A 39 2.28 8.49 -3.65
N PHE A 40 2.89 9.66 -3.70
CA PHE A 40 3.28 10.33 -4.93
C PHE A 40 4.78 10.13 -5.14
N SER A 41 5.13 9.40 -6.20
CA SER A 41 6.53 9.10 -6.53
C SER A 41 7.23 10.28 -7.21
N TYR A 42 6.62 10.84 -8.25
CA TYR A 42 7.20 11.90 -9.06
C TYR A 42 6.12 12.73 -9.76
N VAL A 43 5.79 13.89 -9.22
CA VAL A 43 4.79 14.81 -9.80
C VAL A 43 5.49 16.11 -10.20
N THR A 44 5.57 16.39 -11.50
CA THR A 44 6.18 17.61 -12.05
C THR A 44 5.15 18.71 -12.31
N GLU A 45 5.60 19.97 -12.33
CA GLU A 45 4.73 21.14 -12.59
C GLU A 45 4.04 21.08 -13.95
N THR A 46 4.72 20.53 -14.95
CA THR A 46 4.16 20.31 -16.29
C THR A 46 3.99 18.83 -16.58
N THR A 47 2.98 18.51 -17.36
CA THR A 47 2.74 17.19 -17.94
C THR A 47 3.74 16.93 -19.07
N LYS A 48 3.82 15.67 -19.55
CA LYS A 48 4.64 15.30 -20.72
C LYS A 48 4.35 16.11 -21.99
N ASN A 49 3.19 16.78 -22.06
CA ASN A 49 2.77 17.62 -23.20
C ASN A 49 3.08 19.11 -22.98
N GLY A 50 3.82 19.48 -21.93
CA GLY A 50 4.15 20.86 -21.58
C GLY A 50 3.02 21.67 -20.94
N LYS A 51 1.82 21.09 -20.77
CA LYS A 51 0.70 21.74 -20.07
C LYS A 51 0.88 21.68 -18.57
N ALA A 52 0.38 22.68 -17.84
CA ALA A 52 0.35 22.68 -16.38
C ALA A 52 -0.32 21.41 -15.82
N ASN A 53 0.26 20.86 -14.77
CA ASN A 53 -0.22 19.68 -14.07
C ASN A 53 -1.08 20.09 -12.87
N SER A 54 -2.40 19.86 -12.95
CA SER A 54 -3.33 20.20 -11.88
C SER A 54 -2.99 19.51 -10.56
N THR A 55 -2.58 18.23 -10.61
CA THR A 55 -2.15 17.48 -9.42
C THR A 55 -0.98 18.17 -8.72
N TYR A 56 0.01 18.65 -9.48
CA TYR A 56 1.13 19.39 -8.89
C TYR A 56 0.63 20.63 -8.15
N GLY A 57 -0.23 21.43 -8.78
CA GLY A 57 -0.79 22.64 -8.17
C GLY A 57 -1.59 22.36 -6.89
N VAL A 58 -2.38 21.29 -6.86
CA VAL A 58 -3.13 20.91 -5.65
C VAL A 58 -2.19 20.43 -4.54
N LEU A 59 -1.23 19.56 -4.85
CA LEU A 59 -0.24 19.10 -3.86
C LEU A 59 0.61 20.25 -3.33
N LEU A 60 0.97 21.20 -4.19
CA LEU A 60 1.67 22.42 -3.82
C LEU A 60 0.86 23.27 -2.85
N ASN A 61 -0.43 23.50 -3.14
CA ASN A 61 -1.32 24.24 -2.25
C ASN A 61 -1.50 23.55 -0.88
N ILE A 62 -1.45 22.22 -0.83
CA ILE A 62 -1.42 21.47 0.44
C ILE A 62 -0.11 21.74 1.19
N ILE A 63 1.04 21.66 0.52
CA ILE A 63 2.36 21.93 1.13
C ILE A 63 2.43 23.36 1.68
N GLU A 64 1.86 24.32 0.97
CA GLU A 64 1.86 25.75 1.32
C GLU A 64 0.77 26.14 2.32
N GLY A 65 -0.04 25.19 2.81
CA GLY A 65 -1.11 25.45 3.78
C GLY A 65 -2.33 26.17 3.23
N LYS A 66 -2.42 26.36 1.90
CA LYS A 66 -3.59 26.95 1.24
C LYS A 66 -4.81 26.02 1.25
N ILE A 67 -4.57 24.71 1.31
CA ILE A 67 -5.60 23.70 1.53
C ILE A 67 -5.43 23.16 2.94
N GLY A 68 -6.41 23.46 3.80
CA GLY A 68 -6.37 23.13 5.22
C GLY A 68 -6.35 21.62 5.50
N SER A 69 -5.77 21.24 6.63
CA SER A 69 -5.74 19.85 7.11
C SER A 69 -6.63 19.67 8.34
N VAL A 70 -7.15 18.45 8.55
CA VAL A 70 -7.96 18.12 9.73
C VAL A 70 -7.22 18.43 11.04
N MET A 71 -5.91 18.14 11.08
CA MET A 71 -5.10 18.29 12.28
C MET A 71 -4.87 19.75 12.70
N GLU A 72 -4.87 20.68 11.75
CA GLU A 72 -4.57 22.09 12.01
C GLU A 72 -5.81 22.98 11.95
N HIS A 73 -6.76 22.66 11.05
CA HIS A 73 -7.92 23.51 10.76
C HIS A 73 -9.24 22.90 11.26
N GLY A 74 -9.22 21.66 11.76
CA GLY A 74 -10.41 20.91 12.15
C GLY A 74 -11.17 20.30 10.98
N LYS A 75 -12.06 19.36 11.26
CA LYS A 75 -12.85 18.61 10.26
C LYS A 75 -13.65 19.55 9.33
N GLU A 76 -14.27 20.59 9.88
CA GLU A 76 -15.16 21.49 9.16
C GLU A 76 -14.44 22.38 8.13
N ASN A 77 -13.16 22.69 8.37
CA ASN A 77 -12.37 23.60 7.51
C ASN A 77 -11.28 22.87 6.71
N ALA A 78 -11.17 21.54 6.85
CA ALA A 78 -10.21 20.75 6.11
C ALA A 78 -10.58 20.67 4.62
N GLY A 79 -9.56 20.62 3.77
CA GLY A 79 -9.73 20.39 2.35
C GLY A 79 -10.34 19.03 2.06
N LYS A 80 -11.40 19.01 1.26
CA LYS A 80 -12.01 17.77 0.76
C LYS A 80 -11.38 17.42 -0.57
N LEU A 81 -10.91 16.18 -0.70
CA LEU A 81 -10.17 15.72 -1.87
C LEU A 81 -10.82 14.47 -2.47
N ARG A 82 -10.85 14.39 -3.80
CA ARG A 82 -11.03 13.14 -4.54
C ARG A 82 -9.69 12.79 -5.17
N ILE A 83 -9.24 11.55 -4.97
CA ILE A 83 -7.98 11.07 -5.53
C ILE A 83 -8.26 9.86 -6.40
N ASP A 84 -7.87 9.95 -7.66
CA ASP A 84 -7.92 8.85 -8.60
C ASP A 84 -6.60 8.06 -8.42
N SER A 85 -6.59 7.10 -7.51
CA SER A 85 -5.41 6.31 -7.13
C SER A 85 -5.43 4.91 -7.76
N ALA A 86 -4.26 4.27 -7.84
CA ALA A 86 -4.12 2.88 -8.28
C ALA A 86 -3.41 2.05 -7.21
N ILE A 87 -3.74 0.76 -7.11
CA ILE A 87 -2.97 -0.17 -6.29
C ILE A 87 -1.62 -0.40 -6.96
N GLY A 88 -0.55 -0.25 -6.18
CA GLY A 88 0.81 -0.59 -6.56
C GLY A 88 1.51 -1.39 -5.47
N LEU A 89 2.76 -1.75 -5.73
CA LEU A 89 3.61 -2.46 -4.79
C LEU A 89 4.84 -1.61 -4.49
N ASN A 90 5.12 -1.43 -3.19
CA ASN A 90 6.42 -0.97 -2.72
C ASN A 90 7.27 -2.19 -2.41
N GLU A 91 8.36 -2.35 -3.16
CA GLU A 91 9.11 -3.60 -3.16
C GLU A 91 10.61 -3.38 -2.98
N TRP A 92 11.21 -4.23 -2.16
CA TRP A 92 12.64 -4.26 -1.91
C TRP A 92 13.04 -5.65 -1.41
N TYR A 93 14.32 -5.98 -1.52
CA TYR A 93 14.85 -7.20 -0.91
C TYR A 93 15.29 -6.89 0.53
N ASP A 94 14.83 -7.66 1.51
CA ASP A 94 15.26 -7.42 2.89
C ASP A 94 16.68 -7.97 3.12
N ASN A 95 17.63 -7.06 3.23
CA ASN A 95 19.02 -7.43 3.45
C ASN A 95 19.31 -7.94 4.87
N ASN A 96 18.37 -7.78 5.81
CA ASN A 96 18.57 -8.20 7.21
C ASN A 96 18.13 -9.65 7.46
N THR A 97 17.34 -10.23 6.56
CA THR A 97 16.84 -11.60 6.68
C THR A 97 17.64 -12.55 5.79
N THR A 98 18.02 -13.72 6.31
CA THR A 98 18.74 -14.77 5.57
C THR A 98 18.02 -15.12 4.28
N GLY A 99 18.75 -15.17 3.17
CA GLY A 99 18.19 -15.44 1.84
C GLY A 99 17.65 -14.20 1.12
N HIS A 100 17.71 -13.03 1.76
CA HIS A 100 17.28 -11.74 1.21
C HIS A 100 15.89 -11.84 0.57
N PRO A 101 14.83 -12.15 1.35
CA PRO A 101 13.51 -12.32 0.78
C PRO A 101 12.99 -11.01 0.17
N LEU A 102 12.22 -11.15 -0.91
CA LEU A 102 11.46 -10.02 -1.45
C LEU A 102 10.38 -9.61 -0.44
N VAL A 103 10.33 -8.34 -0.11
CA VAL A 103 9.23 -7.72 0.62
C VAL A 103 8.41 -6.92 -0.38
N SER A 104 7.11 -7.23 -0.45
CA SER A 104 6.16 -6.56 -1.33
C SER A 104 5.00 -6.03 -0.49
N VAL A 105 4.89 -4.70 -0.39
CA VAL A 105 3.84 -4.04 0.39
C VAL A 105 2.87 -3.32 -0.55
N LYS A 106 1.58 -3.67 -0.48
CA LYS A 106 0.52 -2.94 -1.18
C LYS A 106 0.53 -1.46 -0.79
N ARG A 107 0.47 -0.58 -1.78
CA ARG A 107 0.45 0.87 -1.60
C ARG A 107 -0.50 1.51 -2.60
N ASN A 108 -1.14 2.61 -2.20
CA ASN A 108 -1.88 3.46 -3.13
C ASN A 108 -0.90 4.37 -3.86
N GLU A 109 -0.71 4.17 -5.16
CA GLU A 109 0.03 5.09 -6.01
C GLU A 109 -0.85 6.29 -6.37
N GLY A 110 -0.28 7.47 -6.24
CA GLY A 110 -0.95 8.73 -6.51
C GLY A 110 -1.22 8.91 -8.00
N GLY A 111 -2.46 9.25 -8.33
CA GLY A 111 -2.85 9.73 -9.66
C GLY A 111 -3.37 11.16 -9.59
N PHE A 112 -4.54 11.41 -10.18
CA PHE A 112 -5.11 12.76 -10.20
C PHE A 112 -5.68 13.15 -8.84
N VAL A 113 -5.36 14.38 -8.40
CA VAL A 113 -5.87 14.94 -7.14
C VAL A 113 -6.80 16.10 -7.47
N HIS A 114 -8.04 16.01 -7.00
CA HIS A 114 -9.07 17.02 -7.21
C HIS A 114 -9.54 17.57 -5.87
N VAL A 115 -9.70 18.89 -5.79
CA VAL A 115 -10.43 19.52 -4.67
C VAL A 115 -11.92 19.39 -4.98
N THR A 116 -12.70 18.92 -4.01
CA THR A 116 -14.15 18.77 -4.13
C THR A 116 -14.86 19.58 -3.04
N GLN A 117 -16.12 19.95 -3.26
CA GLN A 117 -16.95 20.60 -2.24
C GLN A 117 -17.75 19.59 -1.42
N GLU A 118 -18.11 18.47 -2.05
CA GLU A 118 -18.93 17.41 -1.48
C GLU A 118 -18.15 16.10 -1.48
N LEU A 119 -18.32 15.32 -0.41
CA LEU A 119 -17.77 13.98 -0.28
C LEU A 119 -18.85 12.97 -0.70
N ALA A 120 -18.42 11.87 -1.31
CA ALA A 120 -19.31 10.73 -1.50
C ALA A 120 -19.82 10.18 -0.16
N GLU A 121 -20.87 9.36 -0.20
CA GLU A 121 -21.27 8.55 0.95
C GLU A 121 -20.07 7.79 1.52
N GLU A 122 -20.00 7.65 2.85
CA GLU A 122 -18.83 7.05 3.53
C GLU A 122 -18.47 5.66 2.98
N LYS A 123 -19.48 4.82 2.70
CA LYS A 123 -19.29 3.47 2.13
C LYS A 123 -18.59 3.45 0.76
N ASN A 124 -18.60 4.59 0.05
CA ASN A 124 -17.99 4.76 -1.27
C ASN A 124 -16.65 5.51 -1.18
N ARG A 125 -16.14 5.77 0.03
CA ARG A 125 -14.81 6.33 0.25
C ARG A 125 -13.82 5.17 0.46
N ALA A 126 -12.56 5.40 0.07
CA ALA A 126 -11.49 4.40 0.22
C ALA A 126 -11.81 3.04 -0.42
N THR A 127 -12.45 3.01 -1.59
CA THR A 127 -12.76 1.77 -2.30
C THR A 127 -11.66 1.37 -3.28
N PHE A 128 -11.67 0.11 -3.70
CA PHE A 128 -10.89 -0.37 -4.83
C PHE A 128 -11.74 -1.21 -5.78
N ASP A 129 -11.31 -1.30 -7.03
CA ASP A 129 -11.95 -2.03 -8.11
C ASP A 129 -10.87 -2.54 -9.06
N THR A 130 -10.80 -3.85 -9.27
CA THR A 130 -9.74 -4.47 -10.07
C THR A 130 -10.17 -5.80 -10.64
N ASP A 131 -9.68 -6.10 -11.84
CA ASP A 131 -9.62 -7.47 -12.32
C ASP A 131 -8.47 -8.21 -11.64
N MET A 132 -8.70 -9.46 -11.24
CA MET A 132 -7.76 -10.27 -10.48
C MET A 132 -7.74 -11.71 -10.99
N VAL A 133 -6.53 -12.23 -11.23
CA VAL A 133 -6.29 -13.66 -11.43
C VAL A 133 -6.02 -14.28 -10.06
N ILE A 134 -6.96 -15.07 -9.57
CA ILE A 134 -6.90 -15.78 -8.29
C ILE A 134 -6.21 -17.12 -8.50
N THR A 135 -5.18 -17.39 -7.69
CA THR A 135 -4.37 -18.61 -7.77
C THR A 135 -4.36 -19.41 -6.46
N ASN A 136 -4.83 -18.82 -5.36
CA ASN A 136 -4.95 -19.53 -4.09
C ASN A 136 -5.95 -18.82 -3.17
N VAL A 137 -6.73 -19.59 -2.42
CA VAL A 137 -7.69 -19.09 -1.44
C VAL A 137 -7.45 -19.84 -0.14
N ILE A 138 -7.29 -19.11 0.96
CA ILE A 138 -6.98 -19.69 2.28
C ILE A 138 -7.99 -19.18 3.30
N ARG A 139 -8.78 -20.08 3.88
CA ARG A 139 -9.59 -19.78 5.05
C ARG A 139 -8.75 -19.88 6.32
N THR A 140 -8.92 -18.91 7.21
CA THR A 140 -8.30 -18.88 8.53
C THR A 140 -9.43 -18.74 9.54
N GLU A 141 -9.50 -19.71 10.47
CA GLU A 141 -10.47 -19.70 11.57
C GLU A 141 -10.27 -18.44 12.45
N ALA A 142 -11.33 -18.07 13.16
CA ALA A 142 -11.25 -16.99 14.14
C ALA A 142 -10.24 -17.33 15.25
N ASP A 143 -9.53 -16.31 15.73
CA ASP A 143 -8.63 -16.41 16.87
C ASP A 143 -9.13 -15.46 17.96
N GLU A 144 -9.92 -16.02 18.88
CA GLU A 144 -10.55 -15.27 19.98
C GLU A 144 -9.52 -14.67 20.93
N GLU A 145 -8.38 -15.35 21.16
CA GLU A 145 -7.32 -14.84 22.04
C GLU A 145 -6.67 -13.57 21.46
N ARG A 146 -6.57 -13.51 20.13
CA ARG A 146 -5.94 -12.39 19.39
C ARG A 146 -6.94 -11.38 18.84
N ASP A 147 -8.24 -11.59 19.08
CA ASP A 147 -9.33 -10.76 18.56
C ASP A 147 -9.26 -10.64 17.02
N LEU A 148 -8.99 -11.77 16.35
CA LEU A 148 -8.96 -11.85 14.90
C LEU A 148 -10.21 -12.56 14.39
N PRO A 149 -10.99 -11.93 13.50
CA PRO A 149 -12.17 -12.57 12.94
C PRO A 149 -11.76 -13.73 12.03
N GLU A 150 -12.69 -14.65 11.82
CA GLU A 150 -12.61 -15.58 10.70
C GLU A 150 -12.45 -14.79 9.40
N LYS A 151 -11.53 -15.25 8.55
CA LYS A 151 -11.22 -14.57 7.29
C LYS A 151 -10.86 -15.54 6.18
N VAL A 152 -11.12 -15.11 4.95
CA VAL A 152 -10.58 -15.73 3.75
C VAL A 152 -9.55 -14.79 3.12
N THR A 153 -8.34 -15.29 2.88
CA THR A 153 -7.30 -14.58 2.13
C THR A 153 -7.28 -15.08 0.69
N VAL A 154 -7.60 -14.19 -0.24
CA VAL A 154 -7.60 -14.41 -1.69
C VAL A 154 -6.27 -13.94 -2.26
N LYS A 155 -5.47 -14.86 -2.79
CA LYS A 155 -4.14 -14.60 -3.35
C LYS A 155 -4.14 -14.72 -4.86
N GLY A 156 -3.35 -13.88 -5.50
CA GLY A 156 -3.29 -13.83 -6.94
C GLY A 156 -2.46 -12.68 -7.47
N CYS A 157 -2.84 -12.20 -8.64
CA CYS A 157 -2.26 -11.00 -9.20
C CYS A 157 -3.32 -10.09 -9.84
N ILE A 158 -3.00 -8.80 -9.86
CA ILE A 158 -3.74 -7.77 -10.59
C ILE A 158 -2.80 -7.12 -11.59
N PHE A 159 -3.32 -6.23 -12.43
CA PHE A 159 -2.54 -5.50 -13.41
C PHE A 159 -2.62 -4.00 -13.15
N ASP A 160 -1.49 -3.32 -13.19
CA ASP A 160 -1.48 -1.86 -13.14
C ASP A 160 -1.89 -1.26 -14.51
N PHE A 161 -2.03 0.07 -14.56
CA PHE A 161 -2.39 0.77 -15.80
C PHE A 161 -1.34 0.64 -16.93
N ARG A 162 -0.12 0.20 -16.61
CA ARG A 162 0.97 -0.07 -17.56
C ARG A 162 0.96 -1.53 -18.01
N GLY A 163 0.03 -2.33 -17.51
CA GLY A 163 -0.08 -3.75 -17.76
C GLY A 163 0.94 -4.61 -17.00
N SER A 164 1.65 -4.04 -16.03
CA SER A 164 2.57 -4.77 -15.16
C SER A 164 1.81 -5.62 -14.15
N LEU A 165 2.27 -6.86 -13.97
CA LEU A 165 1.69 -7.81 -13.02
C LEU A 165 2.10 -7.47 -11.60
N LEU A 166 1.10 -7.33 -10.73
CA LEU A 166 1.26 -7.05 -9.31
C LEU A 166 0.75 -8.24 -8.49
N PRO A 167 1.63 -9.05 -7.87
CA PRO A 167 1.20 -10.07 -6.92
C PRO A 167 0.56 -9.42 -5.69
N VAL A 168 -0.68 -9.79 -5.39
CA VAL A 168 -1.44 -9.21 -4.28
C VAL A 168 -2.20 -10.29 -3.52
N GLU A 169 -2.54 -9.93 -2.29
CA GLU A 169 -3.50 -10.66 -1.47
C GLU A 169 -4.57 -9.68 -0.97
N PHE A 170 -5.80 -10.14 -0.97
CA PHE A 170 -6.94 -9.43 -0.40
C PHE A 170 -7.59 -10.31 0.65
N ASN A 171 -8.24 -9.67 1.63
CA ASN A 171 -8.96 -10.39 2.68
C ASN A 171 -10.47 -10.27 2.46
N VAL A 172 -11.21 -11.19 3.08
CA VAL A 172 -12.67 -11.21 3.09
C VAL A 172 -13.09 -11.58 4.50
N TYR A 173 -13.77 -10.67 5.20
CA TYR A 173 -14.25 -10.89 6.55
C TYR A 173 -15.33 -9.88 6.94
N THR A 174 -16.15 -10.26 7.92
CA THR A 174 -17.17 -9.39 8.52
C THR A 174 -16.53 -8.34 9.45
N PRO A 175 -17.10 -7.13 9.57
CA PRO A 175 -18.36 -6.67 8.96
C PRO A 175 -18.20 -6.05 7.55
N TYR A 176 -17.00 -6.08 6.98
CA TYR A 176 -16.70 -5.36 5.74
C TYR A 176 -17.17 -6.12 4.48
N ALA A 177 -17.28 -7.44 4.56
CA ALA A 177 -17.81 -8.31 3.51
C ALA A 177 -19.07 -9.05 4.00
N PRO A 178 -20.00 -9.41 3.10
CA PRO A 178 -21.09 -10.32 3.42
C PRO A 178 -20.56 -11.69 3.87
N GLU A 179 -21.21 -12.35 4.84
CA GLU A 179 -20.79 -13.67 5.35
C GLU A 179 -20.64 -14.71 4.23
N LYS A 180 -21.58 -14.71 3.26
CA LYS A 180 -21.56 -15.61 2.10
C LYS A 180 -20.34 -15.45 1.19
N ALA A 181 -19.60 -14.34 1.32
CA ALA A 181 -18.42 -14.09 0.50
C ALA A 181 -17.27 -15.04 0.87
N LEU A 182 -17.16 -15.49 2.13
CA LEU A 182 -16.13 -16.43 2.55
C LEU A 182 -16.27 -17.75 1.78
N ASP A 183 -17.45 -18.35 1.87
CA ASP A 183 -17.76 -19.61 1.18
C ASP A 183 -17.69 -19.46 -0.34
N TYR A 184 -18.09 -18.29 -0.89
CA TYR A 184 -17.99 -18.03 -2.32
C TYR A 184 -16.54 -18.21 -2.83
N PHE A 185 -15.57 -17.53 -2.20
CA PHE A 185 -14.18 -17.61 -2.65
C PHE A 185 -13.56 -18.99 -2.42
N GLU A 186 -13.90 -19.67 -1.32
CA GLU A 186 -13.44 -21.03 -1.04
C GLU A 186 -13.95 -22.02 -2.10
N ASN A 187 -15.20 -21.88 -2.51
CA ASN A 187 -15.84 -22.76 -3.50
C ASN A 187 -15.45 -22.47 -4.95
N LEU A 188 -14.71 -21.39 -5.25
CA LEU A 188 -14.19 -21.14 -6.60
C LEU A 188 -13.19 -22.23 -7.05
N GLY A 189 -12.58 -22.95 -6.11
CA GLY A 189 -11.57 -23.98 -6.43
C GLY A 189 -10.32 -23.42 -7.11
N ALA A 190 -10.07 -22.12 -6.97
CA ALA A 190 -8.96 -21.43 -7.62
C ALA A 190 -7.62 -21.94 -7.09
N THR A 191 -6.79 -22.46 -8.00
CA THR A 191 -5.44 -22.96 -7.70
C THR A 191 -4.45 -22.44 -8.74
N SER A 192 -3.14 -22.54 -8.47
CA SER A 192 -2.13 -22.14 -9.46
C SER A 192 -2.23 -22.93 -10.78
N SER A 193 -2.76 -24.15 -10.75
CA SER A 193 -2.99 -24.99 -11.94
C SER A 193 -4.36 -24.77 -12.60
N SER A 194 -5.32 -24.23 -11.87
CA SER A 194 -6.67 -23.91 -12.34
C SER A 194 -7.07 -22.54 -11.77
N PRO A 195 -6.44 -21.47 -12.27
CA PRO A 195 -6.69 -20.12 -11.77
C PRO A 195 -8.06 -19.62 -12.22
N VAL A 196 -8.58 -18.63 -11.48
CA VAL A 196 -9.86 -17.98 -11.77
C VAL A 196 -9.62 -16.51 -12.07
N PHE A 197 -10.11 -16.02 -13.21
CA PHE A 197 -10.04 -14.61 -13.54
C PHE A 197 -11.40 -13.94 -13.32
N THR A 198 -11.45 -12.89 -12.50
CA THR A 198 -12.71 -12.21 -12.16
C THR A 198 -12.46 -10.77 -11.73
N ARG A 199 -13.51 -9.95 -11.72
CA ARG A 199 -13.48 -8.60 -11.15
C ARG A 199 -13.90 -8.63 -9.69
N VAL A 200 -13.15 -7.92 -8.85
CA VAL A 200 -13.43 -7.76 -7.43
C VAL A 200 -13.45 -6.28 -7.05
N GLN A 201 -14.30 -5.94 -6.11
CA GLN A 201 -14.39 -4.62 -5.51
C GLN A 201 -14.32 -4.73 -3.99
N GLY A 202 -13.88 -3.65 -3.36
CA GLY A 202 -13.71 -3.67 -1.92
C GLY A 202 -13.41 -2.32 -1.30
N VAL A 203 -13.07 -2.37 -0.02
CA VAL A 203 -12.74 -1.21 0.82
C VAL A 203 -11.34 -1.33 1.39
N GLN A 204 -10.71 -0.18 1.61
CA GLN A 204 -9.43 -0.06 2.27
C GLN A 204 -9.62 0.36 3.73
N ILE A 205 -9.06 -0.45 4.62
CA ILE A 205 -9.08 -0.23 6.06
C ILE A 205 -7.67 0.22 6.44
N SER A 206 -7.57 1.34 7.13
CA SER A 206 -6.34 1.89 7.68
C SER A 206 -6.65 2.57 9.01
N LYS A 207 -7.01 1.73 9.99
CA LYS A 207 -7.41 2.16 11.34
C LYS A 207 -6.29 1.90 12.34
N THR A 208 -6.13 2.80 13.31
CA THR A 208 -5.24 2.57 14.45
C THR A 208 -6.08 2.23 15.66
N VAL A 209 -6.03 0.97 16.10
CA VAL A 209 -6.67 0.47 17.31
C VAL A 209 -5.70 0.67 18.49
N ILE A 210 -6.12 1.42 19.52
CA ILE A 210 -5.34 1.62 20.74
C ILE A 210 -5.89 0.65 21.80
N ARG A 211 -5.14 -0.39 22.13
CA ARG A 211 -5.47 -1.32 23.22
C ARG A 211 -4.74 -0.89 24.49
N LYS A 212 -5.48 -0.70 25.59
CA LYS A 212 -4.89 -0.48 26.91
C LYS A 212 -4.79 -1.84 27.62
N ILE A 213 -3.59 -2.21 28.04
CA ILE A 213 -3.35 -3.39 28.87
C ILE A 213 -3.00 -2.87 30.25
N GLU A 214 -3.82 -3.19 31.24
CA GLU A 214 -3.55 -2.87 32.64
C GLU A 214 -2.76 -4.03 33.24
N GLU A 215 -1.50 -3.78 33.61
CA GLU A 215 -0.68 -4.74 34.36
C GLU A 215 -0.83 -4.41 35.85
N GLU A 216 -1.48 -5.30 36.61
CA GLU A 216 -1.53 -5.20 38.07
C GLU A 216 -0.12 -5.40 38.65
N SER A 217 0.30 -4.47 39.49
CA SER A 217 1.58 -4.54 40.20
C SER A 217 1.37 -5.23 41.54
N ALA A 218 2.31 -6.11 41.91
CA ALA A 218 2.29 -6.79 43.21
C ALA A 218 2.48 -5.84 44.42
N PHE A 219 2.77 -4.56 44.20
CA PHE A 219 3.14 -3.60 45.26
C PHE A 219 2.51 -2.20 45.12
N GLY A 220 1.58 -1.95 44.19
CA GLY A 220 0.99 -0.61 44.03
C GLY A 220 0.27 -0.37 42.70
N ASP A 221 0.16 0.91 42.31
CA ASP A 221 -0.67 1.40 41.19
C ASP A 221 -0.48 0.62 39.88
N THR A 222 -1.60 0.39 39.19
CA THR A 222 -1.69 -0.34 37.92
C THR A 222 -0.85 0.33 36.84
N LYS A 223 0.00 -0.45 36.16
CA LYS A 223 0.77 0.06 35.03
C LYS A 223 -0.06 -0.08 33.76
N VAL A 224 -0.55 1.03 33.22
CA VAL A 224 -1.24 1.05 31.92
C VAL A 224 -0.23 1.02 30.78
N LYS A 225 -0.20 -0.07 30.01
CA LYS A 225 0.57 -0.18 28.78
C LYS A 225 -0.36 0.04 27.59
N GLU A 226 -0.17 1.13 26.86
CA GLU A 226 -0.88 1.38 25.60
C GLU A 226 -0.17 0.65 24.45
N VAL A 227 -0.86 -0.29 23.81
CA VAL A 227 -0.42 -0.97 22.59
C VAL A 227 -1.22 -0.42 21.42
N ARG A 228 -0.55 0.23 20.47
CA ARG A 228 -1.17 0.73 19.23
C ARG A 228 -1.01 -0.32 18.14
N ASN A 229 -2.11 -0.85 17.63
CA ASN A 229 -2.13 -1.75 16.48
C ASN A 229 -2.70 -1.00 15.27
N SER A 230 -1.92 -0.84 14.21
CA SER A 230 -2.40 -0.28 12.95
C SER A 230 -2.87 -1.39 12.04
N GLN A 231 -4.18 -1.50 11.83
CA GLN A 231 -4.78 -2.41 10.87
C GLN A 231 -4.78 -1.72 9.49
N ARG A 232 -3.99 -2.25 8.57
CA ARG A 232 -3.97 -1.85 7.16
C ARG A 232 -4.37 -3.03 6.30
N ASP A 233 -5.50 -2.91 5.60
CA ASP A 233 -6.09 -4.03 4.90
C ASP A 233 -6.88 -3.61 3.67
N PHE A 234 -7.03 -4.54 2.73
CA PHE A 234 -7.84 -4.41 1.53
C PHE A 234 -8.85 -5.56 1.55
N VAL A 235 -10.12 -5.23 1.76
CA VAL A 235 -11.18 -6.20 1.97
C VAL A 235 -12.12 -6.24 0.79
N ILE A 236 -12.23 -7.38 0.12
CA ILE A 236 -13.20 -7.59 -0.95
C ILE A 236 -14.58 -7.70 -0.33
N ASN A 237 -15.53 -6.89 -0.83
CA ASN A 237 -16.92 -6.91 -0.40
C ASN A 237 -17.91 -7.17 -1.56
N TRP A 238 -17.40 -7.26 -2.79
CA TRP A 238 -18.16 -7.58 -3.98
C TRP A 238 -17.28 -8.31 -5.00
N ALA A 239 -17.86 -9.24 -5.73
CA ALA A 239 -17.23 -9.94 -6.84
C ALA A 239 -18.22 -10.08 -7.99
N GLN A 240 -17.70 -10.17 -9.21
CA GLN A 240 -18.51 -10.39 -10.40
C GLN A 240 -19.23 -11.74 -10.31
N PRO A 241 -20.54 -11.81 -10.62
CA PRO A 241 -21.30 -13.07 -10.53
C PRO A 241 -20.79 -14.19 -11.44
N GLU A 242 -20.35 -13.83 -12.65
CA GLU A 242 -19.77 -14.75 -13.62
C GLU A 242 -18.29 -14.42 -13.79
N THR A 243 -17.43 -15.40 -13.57
CA THR A 243 -15.99 -15.26 -13.79
C THR A 243 -15.72 -15.07 -15.29
N TYR A 244 -14.63 -14.37 -15.61
CA TYR A 244 -14.16 -14.28 -16.98
C TYR A 244 -13.77 -15.66 -17.50
N ALA A 245 -13.93 -15.87 -18.81
CA ALA A 245 -13.45 -17.07 -19.48
C ALA A 245 -11.92 -17.16 -19.35
N TRP A 246 -11.42 -18.30 -18.90
CA TRP A 246 -9.98 -18.53 -18.82
C TRP A 246 -9.39 -18.79 -20.21
N ASP A 247 -8.19 -18.26 -20.46
CA ASP A 247 -7.46 -18.41 -21.73
C ASP A 247 -8.28 -17.95 -22.95
N SER A 248 -8.77 -16.70 -22.89
CA SER A 248 -9.63 -16.12 -23.92
C SER A 248 -9.07 -14.79 -24.42
N GLU A 249 -9.09 -14.60 -25.74
CA GLU A 249 -8.71 -13.35 -26.41
C GLU A 249 -9.57 -12.15 -25.95
N GLU A 250 -10.77 -12.40 -25.43
CA GLU A 250 -11.66 -11.35 -24.93
C GLU A 250 -11.27 -10.81 -23.55
N THR A 251 -10.44 -11.55 -22.80
CA THR A 251 -10.17 -11.26 -21.39
C THR A 251 -8.69 -11.34 -21.05
N LEU A 252 -8.12 -12.55 -21.03
CA LEU A 252 -6.70 -12.79 -20.77
C LEU A 252 -6.28 -14.14 -21.36
N LEU A 253 -5.26 -14.14 -22.21
CA LEU A 253 -4.62 -15.36 -22.68
C LEU A 253 -3.54 -15.84 -21.68
N VAL A 254 -3.34 -17.15 -21.60
CA VAL A 254 -2.26 -17.74 -20.79
C VAL A 254 -0.88 -17.29 -21.29
N SER A 255 -0.71 -17.11 -22.60
CA SER A 255 0.52 -16.56 -23.19
C SER A 255 0.82 -15.15 -22.68
N GLU A 256 -0.18 -14.26 -22.65
CA GLU A 256 -0.05 -12.89 -22.15
C GLU A 256 0.27 -12.88 -20.66
N LEU A 257 -0.35 -13.75 -19.87
CA LEU A 257 -0.04 -13.88 -18.45
C LEU A 257 1.41 -14.31 -18.23
N ASN A 258 1.89 -15.31 -19.00
CA ASN A 258 3.28 -15.78 -18.92
C ASN A 258 4.29 -14.70 -19.33
N GLU A 259 3.99 -13.91 -20.35
CA GLU A 259 4.83 -12.75 -20.75
C GLU A 259 4.92 -11.72 -19.62
N LYS A 260 3.81 -11.42 -18.97
CA LYS A 260 3.78 -10.49 -17.84
C LYS A 260 4.53 -11.04 -16.62
N MET A 261 4.47 -12.35 -16.37
CA MET A 261 5.28 -13.01 -15.35
C MET A 261 6.78 -12.93 -15.67
N ALA A 262 7.17 -13.13 -16.93
CA ALA A 262 8.58 -12.99 -17.33
C ALA A 262 9.07 -11.53 -17.19
N ALA A 263 8.27 -10.56 -17.61
CA ALA A 263 8.59 -9.13 -17.45
C ALA A 263 8.71 -8.73 -15.97
N ARG A 264 7.94 -9.39 -15.11
CA ARG A 264 7.98 -9.20 -13.67
C ARG A 264 9.32 -9.66 -13.06
N GLU A 265 9.83 -10.83 -13.47
CA GLU A 265 11.15 -11.31 -13.04
C GLU A 265 12.29 -10.37 -13.46
N VAL A 266 12.20 -9.79 -14.65
CA VAL A 266 13.15 -8.76 -15.12
C VAL A 266 13.11 -7.53 -14.20
N THR A 267 11.90 -7.06 -13.85
CA THR A 267 11.72 -5.91 -12.95
C THR A 267 12.32 -6.19 -11.57
N LEU A 268 12.13 -7.40 -11.04
CA LEU A 268 12.70 -7.84 -9.77
C LEU A 268 14.24 -7.87 -9.79
N ALA A 269 14.82 -8.37 -10.89
CA ALA A 269 16.27 -8.35 -11.08
C ALA A 269 16.83 -6.92 -11.11
N GLU A 270 16.13 -5.97 -11.73
CA GLU A 270 16.52 -4.56 -11.74
C GLU A 270 16.45 -3.92 -10.34
N ILE A 271 15.40 -4.22 -9.56
CA ILE A 271 15.28 -3.75 -8.16
C ILE A 271 16.47 -4.26 -7.34
N LYS A 272 16.77 -5.56 -7.46
CA LYS A 272 17.91 -6.18 -6.77
C LYS A 272 19.23 -5.53 -7.15
N LYS A 273 19.48 -5.39 -8.46
CA LYS A 273 20.71 -4.76 -8.97
C LYS A 273 20.89 -3.34 -8.43
N ARG A 274 19.85 -2.51 -8.47
CA ARG A 274 19.90 -1.13 -7.96
C ARG A 274 20.19 -1.11 -6.46
N GLN A 275 19.62 -2.04 -5.71
CA GLN A 275 19.85 -2.17 -4.29
C GLN A 275 21.30 -2.59 -3.99
N ASP A 276 21.85 -3.55 -4.72
CA ASP A 276 23.24 -3.99 -4.59
C ASP A 276 24.23 -2.85 -4.91
N GLU A 277 23.97 -2.09 -5.99
CA GLU A 277 24.75 -0.89 -6.34
C GLU A 277 24.69 0.18 -5.23
N TYR A 278 23.51 0.43 -4.66
CA TYR A 278 23.35 1.37 -3.54
C TYR A 278 24.12 0.90 -2.28
N GLN A 279 24.12 -0.40 -1.98
CA GLN A 279 24.90 -0.93 -0.85
C GLN A 279 26.40 -0.86 -1.11
N ALA A 280 26.87 -1.14 -2.32
CA ALA A 280 28.28 -1.02 -2.68
C ALA A 280 28.79 0.42 -2.54
N THR A 281 27.98 1.41 -2.95
CA THR A 281 28.33 2.84 -2.79
C THR A 281 28.32 3.27 -1.32
N LYS A 282 27.40 2.77 -0.49
CA LYS A 282 27.42 3.01 0.97
C LYS A 282 28.60 2.32 1.68
N GLY A 283 28.94 1.10 1.29
CA GLY A 283 30.10 0.37 1.81
C GLY A 283 31.41 1.12 1.53
N ASN A 284 31.53 1.74 0.35
CA ASN A 284 32.67 2.59 0.00
C ASN A 284 32.68 3.95 0.72
N ALA A 285 31.55 4.44 1.24
CA ALA A 285 31.51 5.66 2.05
C ALA A 285 31.94 5.42 3.52
N LEU A 286 31.84 4.18 4.01
CA LEU A 286 32.21 3.79 5.37
C LEU A 286 33.67 3.34 5.52
N SER A 287 34.43 3.21 4.44
CA SER A 287 35.87 2.88 4.46
C SER A 287 36.78 4.09 4.73
N GLY A 288 36.21 5.29 4.94
CA GLY A 288 36.94 6.55 5.14
C GLY A 288 37.11 7.03 6.59
N THR A 289 36.62 6.30 7.60
CA THR A 289 36.79 6.68 9.00
C THR A 289 37.23 5.50 9.86
N SER A 290 38.52 5.43 10.13
CA SER A 290 39.11 4.61 11.17
C SER A 290 38.60 5.08 12.54
N THR A 291 37.67 4.34 13.14
CA THR A 291 37.34 4.48 14.56
C THR A 291 37.98 3.35 15.34
N SER A 292 38.95 3.72 16.18
CA SER A 292 39.56 2.92 17.24
C SER A 292 38.51 2.16 18.05
N ALA A 293 38.77 0.87 18.27
CA ALA A 293 37.96 0.02 19.15
C ALA A 293 37.98 0.54 20.60
N PRO A 294 36.83 0.61 21.31
CA PRO A 294 36.83 0.85 22.74
C PRO A 294 37.31 -0.40 23.48
N ALA A 295 38.09 -0.18 24.55
CA ALA A 295 38.62 -1.21 25.41
C ALA A 295 37.49 -2.03 26.08
N LYS A 296 37.73 -3.34 26.26
CA LYS A 296 36.90 -4.24 27.07
C LYS A 296 36.83 -3.71 28.51
N GLY A 297 35.69 -3.14 28.88
CA GLY A 297 35.32 -2.81 30.26
C GLY A 297 34.09 -3.60 30.67
N GLU A 298 34.16 -4.21 31.85
CA GLU A 298 33.11 -5.02 32.47
C GLU A 298 31.77 -4.29 32.55
N TYR A 299 30.69 -4.97 32.19
CA TYR A 299 29.33 -4.50 32.45
C TYR A 299 29.03 -4.67 33.94
N LYS A 300 28.88 -3.56 34.67
CA LYS A 300 28.09 -3.51 35.89
C LYS A 300 26.77 -2.79 35.56
N PHE A 301 25.76 -3.64 35.33
CA PHE A 301 24.32 -3.37 35.15
C PHE A 301 23.91 -2.75 33.81
#